data_AF-A0A437Q612-F1
#
_entry.id   AF-A0A437Q612-F1
#
_cell.length_a   1.000
_cell.length_b   1.000
_cell.length_c   1.000
_cell.angle_alpha   90.00
_cell.angle_beta   90.00
_cell.angle_gamma   90.00
#
_symmetry.space_group_name_H-M   'P 1'
#
loop_
_entity.id
_entity.type
_entity.pdbx_description
1 polymer ?
#
loop_
_entity_poly.entity_id
_entity_poly.type
_entity_poly.pdbx_seq_one_letter_code
_entity_poly.pdbx_strand_id
1 'polypeptide(L)' 'MDHHQLSAQLKQLLKRGYSIDDAKQMITAPTTMLEQVVSEYLAEQAIAQRNMVSQQNQANYAMGLRY' A
#
# COMPACT_ATOMS: atom_id res chain seq x y z
N MET A 1 -0.02 21.60 2.77
CA MET A 1 -0.34 20.19 3.05
C MET A 1 0.75 19.36 2.44
N ASP A 2 1.48 18.62 3.26
CA ASP A 2 2.61 17.81 2.80
C ASP A 2 2.13 16.45 2.28
N HIS A 3 2.76 15.98 1.20
CA HIS A 3 2.45 14.68 0.58
C HIS A 3 2.49 13.52 1.59
N HIS A 4 3.43 13.56 2.54
CA HIS A 4 3.54 12.57 3.61
C HIS A 4 2.36 12.58 4.60
N GLN A 5 1.76 13.74 4.86
CA GLN A 5 0.58 13.83 5.72
C GLN A 5 -0.67 13.30 5.02
N LEU A 6 -0.75 13.49 3.70
CA LEU A 6 -1.80 12.95 2.85
C LEU A 6 -1.74 11.42 2.78
N SER A 7 -0.55 10.86 2.58
CA SER A 7 -0.37 9.41 2.56
C SER A 7 -0.65 8.77 3.93
N ALA A 8 -0.26 9.43 5.02
CA ALA A 8 -0.58 8.97 6.37
C ALA A 8 -2.10 8.97 6.64
N GLN A 9 -2.81 10.05 6.27
CA GLN A 9 -4.26 10.14 6.40
C GLN A 9 -5.00 9.09 5.55
N LEU A 10 -4.59 8.91 4.30
CA LEU A 10 -5.14 7.88 3.43
C LEU A 10 -4.95 6.49 4.06
N LYS A 11 -3.73 6.17 4.50
CA LYS A 11 -3.42 4.89 5.18
C LYS A 11 -4.27 4.68 6.44
N GLN A 12 -4.53 5.73 7.22
CA GLN A 12 -5.39 5.66 8.41
C GLN A 12 -6.87 5.43 8.07
N LEU A 13 -7.38 6.07 7.02
CA LEU A 13 -8.76 5.87 6.55
C LEU A 13 -8.95 4.45 6.03
N LEU A 14 -8.02 3.96 5.20
CA LEU A 14 -8.06 2.58 4.71
C LEU A 14 -7.98 1.56 5.86
N LYS A 15 -7.15 1.81 6.88
CA LYS A 15 -7.10 0.96 8.09
C LYS A 15 -8.40 0.93 8.89
N ARG A 16 -9.21 1.98 8.81
CA ARG A 16 -10.54 2.03 9.44
C ARG A 16 -11.62 1.29 8.66
N GLY A 17 -11.29 0.78 7.46
CA GLY A 17 -12.24 0.06 6.60
C GLY A 17 -12.94 0.95 5.57
N TYR A 18 -12.51 2.21 5.41
CA TYR A 18 -13.02 3.05 4.32
C TYR A 18 -12.46 2.57 2.98
N SER A 19 -13.27 2.69 1.93
CA SER A 19 -12.80 2.48 0.56
C SER A 19 -11.89 3.63 0.13
N ILE A 20 -11.08 3.40 -0.92
CA ILE A 20 -10.26 4.46 -1.51
C ILE A 20 -11.14 5.62 -1.99
N ASP A 21 -12.34 5.34 -2.52
CA ASP A 21 -13.27 6.37 -2.96
C ASP A 21 -13.79 7.23 -1.80
N ASP A 22 -14.28 6.60 -0.72
CA ASP A 22 -14.67 7.31 0.50
C ASP A 22 -13.52 8.13 1.07
N ALA A 23 -12.31 7.56 1.11
CA ALA A 23 -11.14 8.26 1.62
C ALA A 23 -10.76 9.47 0.75
N LYS A 24 -10.90 9.38 -0.58
CA LYS A 24 -10.74 10.52 -1.50
C LYS A 24 -11.77 11.61 -1.22
N GLN A 25 -13.02 11.25 -0.91
CA GLN A 25 -14.08 12.23 -0.60
C GLN A 25 -13.90 12.89 0.78
N MET A 26 -13.34 12.17 1.75
CA MET A 26 -13.09 12.68 3.10
C MET A 26 -11.86 13.58 3.19
N ILE A 27 -10.89 13.41 2.29
CA ILE A 27 -9.66 14.21 2.28
C ILE A 27 -9.87 15.43 1.38
N THR A 28 -9.84 16.62 1.98
CA THR A 28 -9.86 17.87 1.22
C THR A 28 -8.46 18.17 0.65
N ALA A 29 -8.17 17.64 -0.53
CA ALA A 29 -6.92 17.88 -1.25
C ALA A 29 -7.12 17.90 -2.78
N PRO A 30 -6.17 18.47 -3.55
CA PRO A 30 -6.24 18.45 -5.02
C PRO A 30 -6.29 17.02 -5.55
N THR A 31 -7.19 16.75 -6.50
CA THR A 31 -7.41 15.42 -7.09
C THR A 31 -6.10 14.79 -7.56
N THR A 32 -5.25 15.56 -8.24
CA THR A 32 -3.94 15.12 -8.73
C THR A 32 -3.06 14.57 -7.60
N MET A 33 -3.08 15.22 -6.44
CA MET A 33 -2.27 14.83 -5.29
C MET A 33 -2.83 13.56 -4.62
N LEU A 34 -4.16 13.44 -4.54
CA LEU A 34 -4.83 12.22 -4.08
C LEU A 34 -4.56 11.03 -4.99
N GLU A 35 -4.60 11.23 -6.30
CA GLU A 35 -4.33 10.15 -7.28
C GLU A 35 -2.88 9.67 -7.22
N GLN A 36 -1.92 10.58 -7.04
CA GLN A 36 -0.53 10.21 -6.82
C GLN A 36 -0.38 9.36 -5.55
N VAL A 37 -0.93 9.82 -4.43
CA VAL A 37 -0.83 9.12 -3.14
C VAL A 37 -1.51 7.74 -3.18
N VAL A 38 -2.66 7.64 -3.85
CA VAL A 38 -3.36 6.36 -4.05
C VAL A 38 -2.56 5.41 -4.93
N SER A 39 -1.98 5.93 -6.02
CA SER A 39 -1.15 5.13 -6.93
C SER A 39 0.10 4.61 -6.24
N GLU A 40 0.77 5.44 -5.45
CA GLU A 40 1.92 5.03 -4.63
C GLU A 40 1.53 3.98 -3.60
N TYR A 41 0.40 4.15 -2.91
CA TYR A 41 -0.10 3.16 -1.95
C TYR A 41 -0.34 1.78 -2.59
N LEU A 42 -0.95 1.75 -3.77
CA LEU A 42 -1.21 0.51 -4.51
C LEU A 42 0.09 -0.13 -5.00
N ALA A 43 1.04 0.68 -5.47
CA ALA A 43 2.37 0.20 -5.86
C ALA A 43 3.12 -0.40 -4.65
N GLU A 44 3.12 0.26 -3.50
CA GLU A 44 3.69 -0.26 -2.25
C GLU A 44 3.07 -1.60 -1.86
N GLN A 45 1.74 -1.73 -1.92
CA GLN A 45 1.06 -3.00 -1.64
C GLN A 45 1.46 -4.11 -2.62
N ALA A 46 1.52 -3.80 -3.91
CA ALA A 46 1.90 -4.78 -4.93
C ALA A 46 3.34 -5.28 -4.73
N ILE A 47 4.25 -4.37 -4.38
CA ILE A 47 5.64 -4.71 -4.05
C ILE A 47 5.70 -5.55 -2.78
N ALA A 48 4.97 -5.17 -1.73
CA ALA A 48 4.92 -5.93 -0.48
C ALA A 48 4.41 -7.35 -0.70
N GLN A 49 3.33 -7.53 -1.48
CA GLN A 49 2.80 -8.84 -1.82
C GLN A 49 3.81 -9.67 -2.62
N ARG A 50 4.45 -9.09 -3.64
CA ARG A 50 5.51 -9.77 -4.41
C ARG A 50 6.69 -10.20 -3.52
N ASN A 51 7.08 -9.35 -2.57
CA ASN A 51 8.15 -9.66 -1.63
C ASN A 51 7.76 -10.79 -0.68
N MET A 52 6.52 -10.84 -0.19
CA MET A 52 6.02 -11.95 0.63
C MET A 52 6.06 -13.28 -0.15
N VAL A 53 5.58 -13.29 -1.40
CA VAL A 53 5.61 -14.49 -2.25
C VAL A 53 7.05 -14.92 -2.54
N SER A 54 7.93 -13.97 -2.84
CA SER A 54 9.35 -14.25 -3.08
C SER A 54 10.05 -14.81 -1.84
N GLN A 55 9.77 -14.26 -0.65
CA GLN A 55 10.31 -14.78 0.61
C GLN A 55 9.77 -16.17 0.93
N GLN A 56 8.49 -16.43 0.69
CA GLN A 56 7.91 -17.77 0.82
C GLN A 56 8.60 -18.76 -0.11
N ASN A 57 8.82 -18.40 -1.38
CA ASN A 57 9.52 -19.25 -2.33
C ASN A 57 10.98 -19.50 -1.93
N GLN A 58 11.70 -18.49 -1.43
CA GLN A 58 13.07 -18.65 -0.93
C GLN A 58 13.15 -19.56 0.30
N ALA A 59 12.21 -19.41 1.25
CA ALA A 59 12.13 -20.27 2.42
C ALA A 59 11.82 -21.72 2.03
N ASN A 60 10.89 -21.93 1.08
CA ASN A 60 10.53 -23.26 0.60
C ASN A 60 11.69 -23.93 -0.14
N TYR A 61 12.41 -23.18 -0.98
CA TYR A 61 13.60 -23.66 -1.68
C TYR A 61 14.75 -24.01 -0.73
N ALA A 62 15.01 -23.18 0.28
CA ALA A 62 16.04 -23.45 1.30
C ALA A 62 15.70 -24.66 2.19
N MET A 63 14.41 -24.95 2.42
CA MET A 63 13.99 -26.16 3.12
C MET A 63 14.11 -27.42 2.25
N GLY A 64 13.89 -27.32 0.95
CA GLY A 64 14.06 -28.44 0.01
C GLY A 64 15.51 -28.81 -0.29
N LEU A 65 16.44 -27.86 -0.18
CA LEU A 65 17.88 -28.07 -0.41
C LEU A 65 18.65 -28.58 0.82
N ARG A 66 17.98 -28.79 1.96
CA ARG A 66 18.60 -29.28 3.20
C ARG A 66 18.46 -30.80 3.41
N TYR A 67 18.04 -31.55 2.39
CA TYR A 67 17.96 -33.02 2.40
C TYR A 67 18.90 -33.64 1.37
#